data_AF-A0A972TK47-F1
#
_entry.id   AF-A0A972TK47-F1
#
_cell.length_a   1.000
_cell.length_b   1.000
_cell.length_c   1.000
_cell.angle_alpha   90.00
_cell.angle_beta   90.00
_cell.angle_gamma   90.00
#
_symmetry.space_group_name_H-M   'P 1'
#
loop_
_entity.id
_entity.type
_entity.pdbx_description
1 polymer ?
#
loop_
_entity_poly.entity_id
_entity_poly.type
_entity_poly.pdbx_seq_one_letter_code
_entity_poly.pdbx_strand_id
1 'polypeptide(L)'
;MKRLAALLLISTVVCSCATKPKVIFPVIQHAIANKDFYKFKNVAVLPFEDAPGAYNSGHVVQGLINTALSKYGFTTIERGRLKSILEEQQISSAGLIAHEQRINFGNLLGINAFVVGEVSQYETRERKTDTVYMPFMDTALPIQGKQWTVSFVSLSLRFVDVETGEILFSGSGHFDKEISDPPQRSMGFIIGDIISKWVKGPGAAGYYSDEYFIISKILSKSPAEDAGLKVGDRIVKINNVDFHNDKLKYSSLKWGYPGDELKMEVVRNGKPVTLKIIMADRRKLLERK
;
A
#
# COMPACT_ATOMS: atom_id res chain seq x y z
N MET A 1 35.15 -49.23 -41.43
CA MET A 1 33.87 -49.66 -42.04
C MET A 1 32.81 -49.75 -40.95
N LYS A 2 31.70 -48.99 -41.11
CA LYS A 2 30.34 -49.22 -40.50
C LYS A 2 30.27 -49.04 -38.95
N ARG A 3 29.39 -48.24 -38.34
CA ARG A 3 28.12 -47.59 -38.73
C ARG A 3 27.91 -46.28 -37.95
N LEU A 4 27.49 -45.23 -38.65
CA LEU A 4 26.83 -44.05 -38.11
C LEU A 4 25.44 -44.47 -37.57
N ALA A 5 25.11 -44.10 -36.34
CA ALA A 5 23.73 -44.03 -35.87
C ALA A 5 23.50 -42.58 -35.41
N ALA A 6 22.77 -41.83 -36.23
CA ALA A 6 22.43 -40.44 -35.98
C ALA A 6 21.41 -40.36 -34.81
N LEU A 7 21.85 -39.84 -33.66
CA LEU A 7 20.92 -39.34 -32.64
C LEU A 7 20.34 -38.03 -33.15
N LEU A 8 19.13 -38.11 -33.71
CA LEU A 8 18.30 -36.94 -34.02
C LEU A 8 17.77 -36.37 -32.69
N LEU A 9 18.48 -35.36 -32.19
CA LEU A 9 18.01 -34.48 -31.11
C LEU A 9 16.82 -33.67 -31.65
N ILE A 10 15.61 -34.21 -31.51
CA ILE A 10 14.38 -33.47 -31.77
C ILE A 10 14.21 -32.48 -30.61
N SER A 11 14.83 -31.31 -30.77
CA SER A 11 14.55 -30.12 -29.97
C SER A 11 13.14 -29.65 -30.31
N THR A 12 12.13 -30.23 -29.65
CA THR A 12 10.79 -29.62 -29.62
C THR A 12 10.90 -28.33 -28.80
N VAL A 13 11.12 -27.22 -29.49
CA VAL A 13 10.91 -25.88 -28.95
C VAL A 13 9.42 -25.76 -28.64
N VAL A 14 9.04 -26.15 -27.42
CA VAL A 14 7.73 -25.85 -26.89
C VAL A 14 7.72 -24.34 -26.69
N CYS A 15 7.11 -23.64 -27.64
CA CYS A 15 6.74 -22.23 -27.51
C CYS A 15 5.80 -22.12 -26.31
N SER A 16 6.38 -21.94 -25.13
CA SER A 16 5.66 -21.58 -23.92
C SER A 16 5.15 -20.16 -24.14
N CYS A 17 3.92 -20.03 -24.63
CA CYS A 17 3.19 -18.79 -24.56
C CYS A 17 3.06 -18.44 -23.07
N ALA A 18 3.99 -17.63 -22.56
CA ALA A 18 3.92 -17.09 -21.21
C ALA A 18 2.64 -16.24 -21.11
N THR A 19 1.56 -16.85 -20.62
CA THR A 19 0.34 -16.13 -20.26
C THR A 19 0.72 -15.06 -19.27
N LYS A 20 0.41 -13.78 -19.59
CA LYS A 20 0.68 -12.66 -18.68
C LYS A 20 0.10 -13.00 -17.30
N PRO A 21 0.86 -12.85 -16.21
CA PRO A 21 0.36 -13.17 -14.88
C PRO A 21 -0.89 -12.35 -14.61
N LYS A 22 -1.97 -13.03 -14.20
CA LYS A 22 -3.23 -12.38 -13.85
C LYS A 22 -3.05 -11.72 -12.48
N VAL A 23 -2.90 -10.39 -12.47
CA VAL A 23 -2.79 -9.63 -11.22
C VAL A 23 -4.16 -9.65 -10.52
N ILE A 24 -4.18 -10.09 -9.28
CA ILE A 24 -5.37 -10.09 -8.42
C ILE A 24 -5.30 -8.84 -7.56
N PHE A 25 -6.29 -7.97 -7.68
CA PHE A 25 -6.41 -6.76 -6.86
C PHE A 25 -7.40 -7.01 -5.71
N PRO A 26 -7.20 -6.36 -4.55
CA PRO A 26 -8.18 -6.41 -3.48
C PRO A 26 -9.46 -5.68 -3.89
N VAL A 27 -10.58 -6.16 -3.38
CA VAL A 27 -11.86 -5.44 -3.42
C VAL A 27 -11.85 -4.44 -2.28
N ILE A 28 -11.94 -3.16 -2.62
CA ILE A 28 -11.92 -2.06 -1.64
C ILE A 28 -13.25 -1.33 -1.65
N GLN A 29 -13.87 -1.24 -0.48
CA GLN A 29 -15.03 -0.37 -0.24
C GLN A 29 -14.59 0.79 0.65
N HIS A 30 -15.08 1.99 0.37
CA HIS A 30 -14.77 3.15 1.21
C HIS A 30 -15.91 4.15 1.20
N ALA A 31 -15.99 4.94 2.27
CA ALA A 31 -16.88 6.09 2.37
C ALA A 31 -16.09 7.28 2.91
N ILE A 32 -16.27 8.43 2.28
CA ILE A 32 -15.73 9.71 2.73
C ILE A 32 -16.91 10.45 3.36
N ALA A 33 -16.86 10.66 4.67
CA ALA A 33 -17.94 11.32 5.41
C ALA A 33 -17.69 12.83 5.54
N ASN A 34 -16.43 13.25 5.68
CA ASN A 34 -16.07 14.67 5.70
C ASN A 34 -15.23 15.04 4.47
N LYS A 35 -15.57 16.13 3.76
CA LYS A 35 -14.83 16.57 2.56
C LYS A 35 -13.43 17.10 2.86
N ASP A 36 -13.18 17.53 4.09
CA ASP A 36 -11.93 18.12 4.58
C ASP A 36 -11.03 17.10 5.30
N PHE A 37 -11.33 15.80 5.18
CA PHE A 37 -10.59 14.71 5.83
C PHE A 37 -9.06 14.80 5.59
N TYR A 38 -8.63 15.42 4.49
CA TYR A 38 -7.22 15.62 4.15
C TYR A 38 -6.44 16.54 5.09
N LYS A 39 -7.11 17.37 5.90
CA LYS A 39 -6.46 18.25 6.89
C LYS A 39 -5.88 17.46 8.07
N PHE A 40 -6.35 16.24 8.30
CA PHE A 40 -5.96 15.38 9.41
C PHE A 40 -4.69 14.59 9.07
N LYS A 41 -3.53 15.15 9.41
CA LYS A 41 -2.20 14.56 9.12
C LYS A 41 -1.55 13.88 10.33
N ASN A 42 -1.94 14.24 11.55
CA ASN A 42 -1.36 13.73 12.78
C ASN A 42 -2.31 12.71 13.39
N VAL A 43 -1.96 11.43 13.28
CA VAL A 43 -2.88 10.34 13.57
C VAL A 43 -2.28 9.36 14.58
N ALA A 44 -3.13 8.78 15.41
CA ALA A 44 -2.77 7.65 16.26
C ALA A 44 -3.56 6.41 15.83
N VAL A 45 -2.84 5.31 15.60
CA VAL A 45 -3.44 4.02 15.30
C VAL A 45 -3.68 3.29 16.61
N LEU A 46 -4.94 3.14 17.00
CA LEU A 46 -5.31 2.40 18.21
C LEU A 46 -5.10 0.89 18.00
N PRO A 47 -5.08 0.07 19.07
CA PRO A 47 -5.04 -1.37 18.93
C PRO A 47 -6.20 -1.87 18.06
N PHE A 48 -5.87 -2.68 17.04
CA PHE A 48 -6.87 -3.31 16.17
C PHE A 48 -7.35 -4.62 16.80
N GLU A 49 -8.62 -4.93 16.60
CA GLU A 49 -9.18 -6.22 17.01
C GLU A 49 -8.61 -7.35 16.14
N ASP A 50 -8.31 -8.49 16.80
CA ASP A 50 -7.80 -9.69 16.15
C ASP A 50 -8.89 -10.40 15.36
N ALA A 51 -8.51 -11.00 14.23
CA ALA A 51 -9.39 -11.88 13.49
C ALA A 51 -9.71 -13.16 14.29
N PRO A 52 -10.93 -13.71 14.15
CA PRO A 52 -11.31 -14.96 14.80
C PRO A 52 -10.31 -16.09 14.51
N GLY A 53 -9.75 -16.68 15.57
CA GLY A 53 -8.76 -17.77 15.46
C GLY A 53 -7.35 -17.34 15.04
N ALA A 54 -7.10 -16.06 14.82
CA ALA A 54 -5.79 -15.51 14.46
C ALA A 54 -5.33 -14.48 15.49
N TYR A 55 -4.98 -14.97 16.67
CA TYR A 55 -4.44 -14.15 17.77
C TYR A 55 -3.25 -13.32 17.30
N ASN A 56 -3.13 -12.09 17.81
CA ASN A 56 -2.09 -11.12 17.49
C ASN A 56 -2.12 -10.58 16.05
N SER A 57 -3.14 -10.91 15.25
CA SER A 57 -3.30 -10.37 13.89
C SER A 57 -3.54 -8.85 13.90
N GLY A 58 -4.35 -8.32 14.81
CA GLY A 58 -4.60 -6.90 14.97
C GLY A 58 -3.33 -6.11 15.29
N HIS A 59 -2.45 -6.69 16.12
CA HIS A 59 -1.13 -6.11 16.39
C HIS A 59 -0.26 -6.02 15.13
N VAL A 60 -0.20 -7.10 14.35
CA VAL A 60 0.56 -7.12 13.08
C VAL A 60 0.00 -6.08 12.11
N VAL A 61 -1.31 -6.03 11.97
CA VAL A 61 -2.00 -5.07 11.10
C VAL A 61 -1.78 -3.62 11.55
N GLN A 62 -1.81 -3.34 12.86
CA GLN A 62 -1.48 -2.02 13.39
C GLN A 62 -0.09 -1.54 12.95
N GLY A 63 0.92 -2.43 12.99
CA GLY A 63 2.28 -2.13 12.52
C GLY A 63 2.34 -1.86 11.01
N LEU A 64 1.59 -2.62 10.21
CA LEU A 64 1.47 -2.40 8.77
C LEU A 64 0.77 -1.07 8.45
N ILE A 65 -0.28 -0.71 9.20
CA ILE A 65 -0.99 0.57 9.05
C ILE A 65 -0.07 1.73 9.39
N ASN A 66 0.64 1.69 10.51
CA ASN A 66 1.64 2.72 10.86
C ASN A 66 2.67 2.90 9.75
N THR A 67 3.25 1.79 9.28
CA THR A 67 4.24 1.81 8.19
C THR A 67 3.66 2.44 6.92
N ALA A 68 2.43 2.09 6.56
CA ALA A 68 1.76 2.63 5.40
C ALA A 68 1.44 4.12 5.56
N LEU A 69 0.89 4.54 6.69
CA LEU A 69 0.62 5.94 7.01
C LEU A 69 1.88 6.80 6.90
N SER A 70 3.00 6.37 7.48
CA SER A 70 4.28 7.08 7.35
C SER A 70 4.75 7.16 5.89
N LYS A 71 4.58 6.07 5.12
CA LYS A 71 4.85 6.05 3.67
C LYS A 71 3.94 7.00 2.87
N TYR A 72 2.77 7.34 3.39
CA TYR A 72 1.83 8.28 2.78
C TYR A 72 1.94 9.71 3.35
N GLY A 73 2.95 9.99 4.20
CA GLY A 73 3.24 11.33 4.69
C GLY A 73 2.40 11.77 5.90
N PHE A 74 1.78 10.83 6.61
CA PHE A 74 1.16 11.10 7.91
C PHE A 74 2.20 11.13 9.02
N THR A 75 1.95 11.96 10.03
CA THR A 75 2.68 11.92 11.29
C THR A 75 1.99 10.93 12.21
N THR A 76 2.64 9.82 12.52
CA THR A 76 2.10 8.78 13.41
C THR A 76 2.76 8.79 14.77
N ILE A 77 2.00 8.56 15.83
CA ILE A 77 2.55 8.34 17.16
C ILE A 77 3.05 6.90 17.31
N GLU A 78 4.23 6.73 17.90
CA GLU A 78 4.77 5.41 18.20
C GLU A 78 3.89 4.65 19.20
N ARG A 79 3.70 3.35 18.95
CA ARG A 79 2.86 2.48 19.76
C ARG A 79 3.28 2.43 21.23
N GLY A 80 4.58 2.42 21.52
CA GLY A 80 5.09 2.39 22.90
C GLY A 80 4.65 3.62 23.69
N ARG A 81 4.80 4.80 23.08
CA ARG A 81 4.35 6.08 23.66
C ARG A 81 2.83 6.15 23.80
N LEU A 82 2.08 5.62 22.83
CA LEU A 82 0.62 5.54 22.92
C LEU A 82 0.21 4.67 24.11
N LYS A 83 0.83 3.50 24.27
CA LYS A 83 0.53 2.56 25.36
C LYS A 83 0.82 3.16 26.73
N SER A 84 1.99 3.78 26.91
CA SER A 84 2.35 4.38 28.20
C SER A 84 1.37 5.47 28.62
N ILE A 85 0.91 6.29 27.68
CA ILE A 85 -0.04 7.38 27.97
C ILE A 85 -1.44 6.82 28.26
N LEU A 86 -1.87 5.78 27.54
CA LEU A 86 -3.14 5.10 27.84
C LEU A 86 -3.14 4.49 29.25
N GLU A 87 -2.04 3.86 29.65
CA GLU A 87 -1.87 3.27 30.99
C GLU A 87 -1.81 4.36 32.07
N GLU A 88 -1.04 5.42 31.86
CA GLU A 88 -0.90 6.55 32.80
C GLU A 88 -2.23 7.26 33.05
N GLN A 89 -3.03 7.47 32.00
CA GLN A 89 -4.31 8.16 32.08
C GLN A 89 -5.47 7.23 32.48
N GLN A 90 -5.20 5.95 32.79
CA GLN A 90 -6.21 4.91 33.05
C GLN A 90 -7.30 4.85 31.95
N ILE A 91 -6.94 5.19 30.72
CA ILE A 91 -7.88 5.22 29.62
C ILE A 91 -8.13 3.78 29.19
N SER A 92 -9.39 3.39 29.24
CA SER A 92 -9.83 2.09 28.77
C SER A 92 -9.53 1.97 27.27
N SER A 93 -8.87 0.88 26.88
CA SER A 93 -8.59 0.52 25.48
C SER A 93 -9.85 0.22 24.65
N ALA A 94 -11.02 0.20 25.28
CA ALA A 94 -12.31 -0.09 24.68
C ALA A 94 -13.03 1.20 24.25
N GLY A 95 -12.95 1.50 22.95
CA GLY A 95 -14.05 2.00 22.07
C GLY A 95 -14.85 3.26 22.38
N LEU A 96 -14.92 3.77 23.61
CA LEU A 96 -15.79 4.90 23.99
C LEU A 96 -15.10 5.77 25.03
N ILE A 97 -14.15 6.58 24.56
CA ILE A 97 -13.61 7.68 25.35
C ILE A 97 -14.66 8.80 25.37
N ALA A 98 -15.01 9.30 26.56
CA ALA A 98 -15.88 10.47 26.69
C ALA A 98 -15.33 11.64 25.86
N HIS A 99 -16.22 12.48 25.31
CA HIS A 99 -15.82 13.55 24.37
C HIS A 99 -14.69 14.44 24.93
N GLU A 100 -14.76 14.85 26.19
CA GLU A 100 -13.72 15.67 26.85
C GLU A 100 -12.39 14.92 27.04
N GLN A 101 -12.44 13.66 27.47
CA GLN A 101 -11.24 12.83 27.63
C GLN A 101 -10.55 12.59 26.29
N ARG A 102 -11.31 12.49 25.19
CA ARG A 102 -10.80 12.29 23.84
C ARG A 102 -10.04 13.52 23.34
N ILE A 103 -10.60 14.71 23.54
CA ILE A 103 -9.96 15.99 23.19
C ILE A 103 -8.67 16.17 23.98
N ASN A 104 -8.71 16.00 25.31
CA ASN A 104 -7.53 16.14 26.16
C ASN A 104 -6.43 15.14 25.78
N PHE A 105 -6.82 13.89 25.52
CA PHE A 105 -5.90 12.86 25.07
C PHE A 105 -5.30 13.17 23.70
N GLY A 106 -6.09 13.67 22.75
CA GLY A 106 -5.59 14.05 21.45
C GLY A 106 -4.63 15.24 21.49
N ASN A 107 -4.94 16.25 22.30
CA ASN A 107 -4.07 17.40 22.55
C ASN A 107 -2.74 16.98 23.19
N LEU A 108 -2.77 16.07 24.15
CA LEU A 108 -1.56 15.52 24.80
C LEU A 108 -0.66 14.78 23.80
N LEU A 109 -1.26 14.07 22.85
CA LEU A 109 -0.56 13.33 21.81
C LEU A 109 -0.21 14.18 20.59
N GLY A 110 -0.76 15.39 20.45
CA GLY A 110 -0.64 16.23 19.26
C GLY A 110 -1.31 15.64 18.01
N ILE A 111 -2.35 14.83 18.19
CA ILE A 111 -3.11 14.18 17.12
C ILE A 111 -4.47 14.85 16.92
N ASN A 112 -4.98 14.77 15.69
CA ASN A 112 -6.31 15.26 15.33
C ASN A 112 -7.25 14.17 14.82
N ALA A 113 -6.75 12.96 14.57
CA ALA A 113 -7.61 11.81 14.27
C ALA A 113 -7.07 10.49 14.85
N PHE A 114 -7.98 9.59 15.18
CA PHE A 114 -7.69 8.19 15.49
C PHE A 114 -7.90 7.31 14.27
N VAL A 115 -7.08 6.27 14.15
CA VAL A 115 -7.35 5.14 13.25
C VAL A 115 -7.74 3.94 14.10
N VAL A 116 -8.96 3.47 13.89
CA VAL A 116 -9.56 2.33 14.61
C VAL A 116 -10.06 1.30 13.62
N GLY A 117 -10.18 0.05 14.04
CA GLY A 117 -10.70 -0.99 13.17
C GLY A 117 -10.47 -2.40 13.70
N GLU A 118 -10.78 -3.35 12.83
CA GLU A 118 -10.76 -4.78 13.12
C GLU A 118 -10.17 -5.54 11.93
N VAL A 119 -9.49 -6.64 12.23
CA VAL A 119 -9.09 -7.62 11.22
C VAL A 119 -10.22 -8.65 11.14
N SER A 120 -10.97 -8.69 10.05
CA SER A 120 -12.09 -9.64 9.93
C SER A 120 -11.62 -11.05 9.59
N GLN A 121 -10.52 -11.18 8.84
CA GLN A 121 -9.95 -12.47 8.42
C GLN A 121 -8.43 -12.36 8.31
N TYR A 122 -7.72 -13.39 8.81
CA TYR A 122 -6.26 -13.46 8.75
C TYR A 122 -5.81 -14.92 8.86
N GLU A 123 -5.93 -15.69 7.78
CA GLU A 123 -5.66 -17.13 7.79
C GLU A 123 -4.81 -17.58 6.61
N THR A 124 -4.11 -18.70 6.79
CA THR A 124 -3.39 -19.42 5.73
C THR A 124 -3.94 -20.83 5.59
N ARG A 125 -4.00 -21.33 4.37
CA ARG A 125 -4.37 -22.72 4.08
C ARG A 125 -3.37 -23.33 3.13
N GLU A 126 -3.01 -24.58 3.38
CA GLU A 126 -2.19 -25.34 2.43
C GLU A 126 -3.05 -25.91 1.31
N ARG A 127 -2.48 -25.90 0.11
CA ARG A 127 -3.03 -26.50 -1.10
C ARG A 127 -2.00 -27.50 -1.60
N LYS A 128 -2.49 -28.65 -2.04
CA LYS A 128 -1.68 -29.67 -2.71
C LYS A 128 -2.43 -30.23 -3.90
N THR A 129 -1.70 -30.59 -4.95
CA THR A 129 -2.20 -31.48 -6.00
C THR A 129 -1.62 -32.86 -5.80
N ASP A 130 -2.33 -33.89 -6.23
CA ASP A 130 -1.82 -35.24 -6.18
C ASP A 130 -0.71 -35.46 -7.21
N THR A 131 0.16 -36.44 -6.94
CA THR A 131 1.12 -36.94 -7.92
C THR A 131 0.36 -37.71 -9.00
N VAL A 132 0.53 -37.29 -10.24
CA VAL A 132 -0.11 -37.95 -11.39
C VAL A 132 0.87 -38.93 -12.00
N TYR A 133 0.45 -40.17 -12.18
CA TYR A 133 1.27 -41.21 -12.83
C TYR A 133 0.89 -41.29 -14.30
N MET A 134 1.82 -40.92 -15.19
CA MET A 134 1.61 -41.05 -16.63
C MET A 134 2.09 -42.42 -17.11
N PRO A 135 1.28 -43.19 -17.85
CA PRO A 135 1.72 -44.44 -18.46
C PRO A 135 2.87 -44.18 -19.44
N PHE A 136 3.96 -44.95 -19.32
CA PHE A 136 5.08 -44.90 -20.25
C PHE A 136 5.69 -46.30 -20.41
N MET A 137 5.44 -46.94 -21.55
CA MET A 137 5.77 -48.36 -21.79
C MET A 137 5.21 -49.25 -20.67
N ASP A 138 6.03 -50.14 -20.09
CA ASP A 138 5.65 -51.04 -19.00
C ASP A 138 5.81 -50.41 -17.60
N THR A 139 6.01 -49.09 -17.52
CA THR A 139 6.16 -48.36 -16.25
C THR A 139 5.26 -47.13 -16.20
N ALA A 140 5.21 -46.49 -15.03
CA ALA A 140 4.50 -45.24 -14.82
C ALA A 140 5.48 -44.16 -14.36
N LEU A 141 5.53 -43.05 -15.10
CA LEU A 141 6.34 -41.90 -14.74
C LEU A 141 5.59 -41.01 -13.75
N PRO A 142 6.11 -40.79 -12.52
CA PRO A 142 5.48 -39.91 -11.56
C PRO A 142 5.71 -38.44 -11.93
N ILE A 143 4.63 -37.68 -12.09
CA ILE A 143 4.66 -36.22 -12.14
C ILE A 143 4.23 -35.73 -10.77
N GLN A 144 5.23 -35.29 -9.99
CA GLN A 144 5.01 -34.83 -8.63
C GLN A 144 3.99 -33.68 -8.61
N GLY A 145 3.02 -33.81 -7.72
CA GLY A 145 2.10 -32.73 -7.41
C GLY A 145 2.83 -31.54 -6.78
N LYS A 146 2.17 -30.38 -6.77
CA LYS A 146 2.69 -29.15 -6.16
C LYS A 146 2.01 -28.91 -4.82
N GLN A 147 2.74 -28.34 -3.87
CA GLN A 147 2.19 -27.82 -2.62
C GLN A 147 2.48 -26.32 -2.53
N TRP A 148 1.49 -25.53 -2.13
CA TRP A 148 1.63 -24.10 -1.91
C TRP A 148 0.69 -23.62 -0.83
N THR A 149 1.03 -22.50 -0.20
CA THR A 149 0.17 -21.86 0.81
C THR A 149 -0.64 -20.76 0.14
N VAL A 150 -1.90 -20.65 0.53
CA VAL A 150 -2.77 -19.53 0.18
C VAL A 150 -3.21 -18.78 1.43
N SER A 151 -3.43 -17.48 1.31
CA SER A 151 -3.82 -16.60 2.39
C SER A 151 -5.20 -15.98 2.14
N PHE A 152 -5.94 -15.77 3.22
CA PHE A 152 -7.18 -15.01 3.23
C PHE A 152 -7.06 -13.88 4.24
N VAL A 153 -7.32 -12.66 3.78
CA VAL A 153 -7.19 -11.45 4.59
C VAL A 153 -8.36 -10.51 4.35
N SER A 154 -8.89 -9.94 5.41
CA SER A 154 -9.92 -8.91 5.38
C SER A 154 -9.70 -7.90 6.50
N LEU A 155 -9.91 -6.62 6.21
CA LEU A 155 -9.68 -5.51 7.11
C LEU A 155 -10.82 -4.50 7.01
N SER A 156 -11.19 -3.93 8.15
CA SER A 156 -12.02 -2.73 8.23
C SER A 156 -11.31 -1.70 9.09
N LEU A 157 -11.23 -0.46 8.61
CA LEU A 157 -10.65 0.66 9.34
C LEU A 157 -11.48 1.92 9.18
N ARG A 158 -11.41 2.78 10.18
CA ARG A 158 -12.08 4.08 10.24
C ARG A 158 -11.12 5.12 10.78
N PHE A 159 -11.17 6.30 10.19
CA PHE A 159 -10.57 7.50 10.74
C PHE A 159 -11.65 8.28 11.46
N VAL A 160 -11.37 8.63 12.71
CA VAL A 160 -12.31 9.29 13.60
C VAL A 160 -11.69 10.60 14.09
N ASP A 161 -12.42 11.69 13.93
CA ASP A 161 -12.02 13.00 14.45
C ASP A 161 -11.90 12.94 15.99
N VAL A 162 -10.78 13.44 16.50
CA VAL A 162 -10.52 13.51 17.95
C VAL A 162 -11.49 14.48 18.63
N GLU A 163 -11.78 15.62 18.00
CA GLU A 163 -12.64 16.65 18.56
C GLU A 163 -14.07 16.16 18.50
N THR A 164 -14.63 16.05 17.31
CA THR A 164 -16.07 15.79 17.14
C THR A 164 -16.48 14.34 17.38
N GLY A 165 -15.54 13.39 17.25
CA GLY A 165 -15.85 11.97 17.26
C GLY A 165 -16.53 11.46 15.99
N GLU A 166 -16.66 12.30 14.96
CA GLU A 166 -17.24 11.91 13.69
C GLU A 166 -16.29 11.00 12.91
N ILE A 167 -16.85 10.07 12.15
CA ILE A 167 -16.08 9.30 11.17
C ILE A 167 -15.73 10.26 10.04
N LEU A 168 -14.45 10.44 9.76
CA LEU A 168 -13.95 11.23 8.63
C LEU A 168 -13.98 10.39 7.35
N PHE A 169 -13.65 9.11 7.50
CA PHE A 169 -13.50 8.14 6.43
C PHE A 169 -13.57 6.73 6.99
N SER A 170 -14.15 5.82 6.21
CA SER A 170 -14.10 4.38 6.47
C SER A 170 -13.61 3.67 5.23
N GLY A 171 -12.77 2.66 5.42
CA GLY A 171 -12.31 1.78 4.36
C GLY A 171 -12.34 0.34 4.81
N SER A 172 -12.77 -0.55 3.94
CA SER A 172 -12.65 -1.99 4.13
C SER A 172 -12.11 -2.64 2.87
N GLY A 173 -11.48 -3.79 3.03
CA GLY A 173 -11.01 -4.54 1.88
C GLY A 173 -10.70 -5.99 2.18
N HIS A 174 -10.80 -6.79 1.13
CA HIS A 174 -10.53 -8.22 1.12
C HIS A 174 -10.13 -8.66 -0.29
N PHE A 175 -9.87 -9.94 -0.49
CA PHE A 175 -9.68 -10.53 -1.82
C PHE A 175 -10.76 -11.58 -2.07
N ASP A 176 -11.42 -11.50 -3.23
CA ASP A 176 -12.42 -12.50 -3.67
C ASP A 176 -11.82 -13.88 -3.99
N LYS A 177 -10.48 -13.96 -4.03
CA LYS A 177 -9.74 -15.13 -4.46
C LYS A 177 -8.61 -15.43 -3.50
N GLU A 178 -8.28 -16.72 -3.40
CA GLU A 178 -7.10 -17.20 -2.71
C GLU A 178 -5.84 -16.57 -3.30
N ILE A 179 -4.93 -16.11 -2.44
CA ILE A 179 -3.68 -15.47 -2.86
C ILE A 179 -2.52 -16.29 -2.34
N SER A 180 -1.54 -16.57 -3.18
CA SER A 180 -0.33 -17.29 -2.77
C SER A 180 0.69 -16.44 -2.01
N ASP A 181 0.41 -15.16 -1.78
CA ASP A 181 1.27 -14.26 -0.99
C ASP A 181 1.02 -14.45 0.53
N PRO A 182 2.04 -14.25 1.38
CA PRO A 182 1.87 -14.27 2.83
C PRO A 182 0.82 -13.25 3.30
N PRO A 183 0.05 -13.54 4.37
CA PRO A 183 -1.03 -12.66 4.83
C PRO A 183 -0.60 -11.22 5.08
N GLN A 184 0.61 -11.01 5.62
CA GLN A 184 1.16 -9.67 5.89
C GLN A 184 1.31 -8.85 4.60
N ARG A 185 1.77 -9.47 3.51
CA ARG A 185 1.95 -8.80 2.23
C ARG A 185 0.60 -8.48 1.59
N SER A 186 -0.30 -9.46 1.58
CA SER A 186 -1.67 -9.31 1.08
C SER A 186 -2.42 -8.19 1.82
N MET A 187 -2.29 -8.16 3.15
CA MET A 187 -2.83 -7.11 4.00
C MET A 187 -2.20 -5.74 3.71
N GLY A 188 -0.90 -5.68 3.49
CA GLY A 188 -0.20 -4.47 3.08
C GLY A 188 -0.75 -3.87 1.79
N PHE A 189 -1.18 -4.69 0.82
CA PHE A 189 -1.85 -4.20 -0.38
C PHE A 189 -3.22 -3.59 -0.07
N ILE A 190 -4.05 -4.24 0.75
CA ILE A 190 -5.35 -3.70 1.18
C ILE A 190 -5.17 -2.36 1.88
N ILE A 191 -4.29 -2.30 2.88
CA ILE A 191 -3.99 -1.09 3.66
C ILE A 191 -3.51 0.03 2.73
N GLY A 192 -2.55 -0.29 1.84
CA GLY A 192 -2.03 0.66 0.87
C GLY A 192 -3.11 1.23 -0.03
N ASP A 193 -3.99 0.38 -0.55
CA ASP A 193 -5.08 0.81 -1.42
C ASP A 193 -6.12 1.66 -0.68
N ILE A 194 -6.44 1.34 0.58
CA ILE A 194 -7.32 2.14 1.43
C ILE A 194 -6.69 3.51 1.70
N ILE A 195 -5.46 3.56 2.23
CA ILE A 195 -4.80 4.82 2.61
C ILE A 195 -4.49 5.67 1.37
N SER A 196 -4.23 5.05 0.20
CA SER A 196 -4.03 5.78 -1.05
C SER A 196 -5.24 6.60 -1.49
N LYS A 197 -6.45 6.32 -0.97
CA LYS A 197 -7.62 7.16 -1.22
C LYS A 197 -7.49 8.51 -0.53
N TRP A 198 -6.73 8.56 0.57
CA TRP A 198 -6.52 9.75 1.39
C TRP A 198 -5.64 10.79 0.73
N VAL A 199 -4.60 10.31 0.05
CA VAL A 199 -3.57 11.16 -0.54
C VAL A 199 -3.76 11.33 -2.06
N LYS A 200 -3.17 12.36 -2.63
CA LYS A 200 -3.05 12.56 -4.08
C LYS A 200 -1.58 12.55 -4.46
N GLY A 201 -1.24 11.82 -5.52
CA GLY A 201 0.07 11.90 -6.14
C GLY A 201 0.06 12.90 -7.29
N PRO A 202 1.24 13.33 -7.77
CA PRO A 202 1.37 14.27 -8.88
C PRO A 202 0.86 13.70 -10.21
N GLY A 203 0.59 12.38 -10.29
CA GLY A 203 0.20 11.71 -11.53
C GLY A 203 1.40 11.37 -12.43
N ALA A 204 2.55 11.09 -11.82
CA ALA A 204 3.75 10.60 -12.50
C ALA A 204 4.15 9.23 -11.95
N ALA A 205 4.68 8.38 -12.83
CA ALA A 205 5.25 7.08 -12.51
C ALA A 205 6.69 7.01 -13.04
N GLY A 206 7.48 6.13 -12.43
CA GLY A 206 8.91 6.07 -12.64
C GLY A 206 9.54 4.84 -12.00
N TYR A 207 10.85 4.74 -12.11
CA TYR A 207 11.65 3.67 -11.53
C TYR A 207 12.89 4.25 -10.86
N TYR A 208 13.49 3.50 -9.94
CA TYR A 208 14.79 3.83 -9.38
C TYR A 208 15.89 3.33 -10.30
N SER A 209 16.83 4.20 -10.66
CA SER A 209 18.10 3.85 -11.29
C SER A 209 19.20 4.33 -10.37
N ASP A 210 19.96 3.39 -9.82
CA ASP A 210 21.00 3.63 -8.82
C ASP A 210 20.45 4.44 -7.62
N GLU A 211 20.71 5.74 -7.60
CA GLU A 211 20.48 6.65 -6.48
C GLU A 211 19.27 7.59 -6.68
N TYR A 212 18.70 7.62 -7.89
CA TYR A 212 17.67 8.59 -8.28
C TYR A 212 16.38 7.93 -8.74
N PHE A 213 15.26 8.63 -8.51
CA PHE A 213 13.97 8.28 -9.11
C PHE A 213 13.86 8.96 -10.49
N ILE A 214 13.63 8.16 -11.53
CA ILE A 214 13.51 8.63 -12.92
C ILE A 214 12.06 8.50 -13.37
N ILE A 215 11.51 9.60 -13.90
CA ILE A 215 10.16 9.60 -14.47
C ILE A 215 10.13 8.78 -15.76
N SER A 216 9.26 7.78 -15.81
CA SER A 216 9.02 6.94 -16.99
C SER A 216 7.67 7.20 -17.64
N LYS A 217 6.70 7.75 -16.91
CA LYS A 217 5.36 8.04 -17.41
C LYS A 217 4.73 9.22 -16.69
N ILE A 218 4.00 10.02 -17.45
CA ILE A 218 3.16 11.11 -16.94
C ILE A 218 1.73 10.84 -17.38
N LEU A 219 0.79 11.01 -16.46
CA LEU A 219 -0.63 10.87 -16.75
C LEU A 219 -1.13 12.18 -17.38
N SER A 220 -1.91 12.08 -18.46
CA SER A 220 -2.53 13.25 -19.06
C SER A 220 -3.54 13.90 -18.11
N LYS A 221 -3.67 15.22 -18.19
CA LYS A 221 -4.45 16.09 -17.30
C LYS A 221 -4.06 15.92 -15.83
N SER A 222 -2.79 15.62 -15.53
CA SER A 222 -2.31 15.48 -14.15
C SER A 222 -1.57 16.73 -13.67
N PRO A 223 -1.47 16.94 -12.35
CA PRO A 223 -0.61 17.97 -11.77
C PRO A 223 0.82 17.96 -12.31
N ALA A 224 1.40 16.78 -12.52
CA ALA A 224 2.73 16.61 -13.09
C ALA A 224 2.83 17.15 -14.52
N GLU A 225 1.82 16.87 -15.35
CA GLU A 225 1.76 17.38 -16.73
C GLU A 225 1.60 18.91 -16.73
N ASP A 226 0.64 19.43 -15.95
CA ASP A 226 0.35 20.86 -15.84
C ASP A 226 1.58 21.65 -15.35
N ALA A 227 2.37 21.05 -14.45
CA ALA A 227 3.60 21.65 -13.92
C ALA A 227 4.82 21.47 -14.85
N GLY A 228 4.68 20.78 -15.98
CA GLY A 228 5.75 20.61 -16.97
C GLY A 228 6.83 19.61 -16.57
N LEU A 229 6.53 18.65 -15.69
CA LEU A 229 7.37 17.46 -15.48
C LEU A 229 7.44 16.67 -16.79
N LYS A 230 8.57 16.00 -17.06
CA LYS A 230 8.78 15.25 -18.31
C LYS A 230 9.35 13.85 -18.05
N VAL A 231 9.07 12.94 -18.97
CA VAL A 231 9.73 11.62 -19.01
C VAL A 231 11.24 11.83 -19.15
N GLY A 232 12.02 11.09 -18.35
CA GLY A 232 13.46 11.22 -18.26
C GLY A 232 13.95 12.20 -17.19
N ASP A 233 13.06 12.99 -16.56
CA ASP A 233 13.43 13.82 -15.42
C ASP A 233 13.93 12.95 -14.26
N ARG A 234 15.11 13.28 -13.72
CA ARG A 234 15.65 12.65 -12.51
C ARG A 234 15.32 13.53 -11.32
N ILE A 235 14.53 13.03 -10.38
CA ILE A 235 14.12 13.84 -9.22
C ILE A 235 15.24 13.79 -8.18
N VAL A 236 15.69 14.96 -7.75
CA VAL A 236 16.79 15.10 -6.78
C VAL A 236 16.30 15.61 -5.42
N LYS A 237 15.33 16.52 -5.38
CA LYS A 237 14.75 17.03 -4.11
C LYS A 237 13.25 17.25 -4.21
N ILE A 238 12.59 17.11 -3.07
CA ILE A 238 11.18 17.48 -2.90
C ILE A 238 11.07 18.33 -1.63
N ASN A 239 10.45 19.51 -1.72
CA ASN A 239 10.28 20.46 -0.61
C ASN A 239 11.58 20.74 0.15
N ASN A 240 12.66 20.99 -0.60
CA ASN A 240 14.03 21.19 -0.12
C ASN A 240 14.67 19.96 0.59
N VAL A 241 13.98 18.83 0.64
CA VAL A 241 14.49 17.60 1.22
C VAL A 241 15.18 16.78 0.12
N ASP A 242 16.46 16.52 0.33
CA ASP A 242 17.24 15.57 -0.44
C ASP A 242 16.90 14.14 0.01
N PHE A 243 16.69 13.26 -0.96
CA PHE A 243 16.34 11.86 -0.76
C PHE A 243 17.24 10.92 -1.58
N HIS A 244 18.42 11.39 -1.98
CA HIS A 244 19.46 10.56 -2.57
C HIS A 244 19.65 9.27 -1.78
N ASN A 245 19.59 8.12 -2.47
CA ASN A 245 19.62 6.77 -1.88
C ASN A 245 18.51 6.39 -0.88
N ASP A 246 17.50 7.24 -0.65
CA ASP A 246 16.37 6.95 0.23
C ASP A 246 15.06 6.73 -0.56
N LYS A 247 14.84 5.46 -0.92
CA LYS A 247 13.67 5.04 -1.71
C LYS A 247 12.34 5.27 -0.98
N LEU A 248 12.34 5.22 0.35
CA LEU A 248 11.14 5.41 1.15
C LEU A 248 10.76 6.89 1.22
N LYS A 249 11.75 7.77 1.22
CA LYS A 249 11.57 9.22 1.37
C LYS A 249 10.93 9.89 0.16
N TYR A 250 11.29 9.51 -1.07
CA TYR A 250 10.50 9.95 -2.25
C TYR A 250 9.04 9.47 -2.17
N SER A 251 8.86 8.23 -1.71
CA SER A 251 7.54 7.62 -1.60
C SER A 251 6.65 8.40 -0.62
N SER A 252 7.19 8.95 0.47
CA SER A 252 6.44 9.77 1.43
C SER A 252 6.30 11.23 1.01
N LEU A 253 7.33 11.81 0.38
CA LEU A 253 7.33 13.23 0.03
C LEU A 253 6.47 13.58 -1.19
N LYS A 254 6.23 12.63 -2.11
CA LYS A 254 5.49 12.92 -3.35
C LYS A 254 3.98 13.07 -3.14
N TRP A 255 3.47 12.66 -1.98
CA TRP A 255 2.05 12.73 -1.70
C TRP A 255 1.68 14.11 -1.19
N GLY A 256 0.59 14.66 -1.70
CA GLY A 256 0.02 15.90 -1.23
C GLY A 256 -1.49 15.87 -1.29
N TYR A 257 -2.09 16.94 -0.81
CA TYR A 257 -3.53 17.14 -0.79
C TYR A 257 -3.95 18.13 -1.86
N PRO A 258 -5.20 18.12 -2.36
CA PRO A 258 -5.65 19.12 -3.32
C PRO A 258 -5.36 20.56 -2.84
N GLY A 259 -4.66 21.33 -3.67
CA GLY A 259 -4.20 22.69 -3.35
C GLY A 259 -2.79 22.76 -2.76
N ASP A 260 -2.22 21.66 -2.28
CA ASP A 260 -0.84 21.64 -1.80
C ASP A 260 0.13 21.94 -2.93
N GLU A 261 1.13 22.76 -2.60
CA GLU A 261 2.27 23.02 -3.45
C GLU A 261 3.41 22.05 -3.14
N LEU A 262 3.87 21.35 -4.18
CA LEU A 262 5.00 20.45 -4.10
C LEU A 262 6.14 21.00 -4.97
N LYS A 263 7.20 21.49 -4.32
CA LYS A 263 8.40 21.97 -4.99
C LYS A 263 9.30 20.79 -5.31
N MET A 264 9.45 20.46 -6.59
CA MET A 264 10.36 19.41 -7.05
C MET A 264 11.58 20.01 -7.75
N GLU A 265 12.77 19.58 -7.35
CA GLU A 265 14.01 19.85 -8.10
C GLU A 265 14.35 18.59 -8.89
N VAL A 266 14.54 18.76 -10.20
CA VAL A 266 14.85 17.68 -11.14
C VAL A 266 16.07 18.01 -11.98
N VAL A 267 16.78 16.99 -12.45
CA VAL A 267 17.83 17.12 -13.46
C VAL A 267 17.26 16.66 -14.79
N ARG A 268 17.18 17.59 -15.74
CA ARG A 268 16.70 17.36 -17.12
C ARG A 268 17.82 17.62 -18.10
N ASN A 269 18.21 16.60 -18.86
CA ASN A 269 19.33 16.68 -19.82
C ASN A 269 20.60 17.28 -19.18
N GLY A 270 20.90 16.89 -17.94
CA GLY A 270 22.07 17.35 -17.19
C GLY A 270 21.94 18.73 -16.54
N LYS A 271 20.83 19.45 -16.71
CA LYS A 271 20.61 20.78 -16.11
C LYS A 271 19.57 20.71 -14.98
N PRO A 272 19.77 21.44 -13.87
CA PRO A 272 18.77 21.53 -12.81
C PRO A 272 17.56 22.34 -13.28
N VAL A 273 16.37 21.85 -12.95
CA VAL A 273 15.08 22.49 -13.22
C VAL A 273 14.27 22.42 -11.93
N THR A 274 13.71 23.54 -11.50
CA THR A 274 12.78 23.59 -10.37
C THR A 274 11.35 23.66 -10.90
N LEU A 275 10.50 22.74 -10.44
CA LEU A 275 9.10 22.63 -10.81
C LEU A 275 8.23 22.85 -9.58
N LYS A 276 7.12 23.57 -9.78
CA LYS A 276 6.11 23.83 -8.75
C LYS A 276 4.85 23.09 -9.16
N ILE A 277 4.55 22.00 -8.45
CA ILE A 277 3.40 21.14 -8.75
C ILE A 277 2.27 21.49 -7.78
N ILE A 278 1.13 21.91 -8.32
CA ILE A 278 -0.08 22.14 -7.52
C ILE A 278 -0.97 20.90 -7.59
N MET A 279 -1.19 20.24 -6.47
CA MET A 279 -1.98 19.02 -6.41
C MET A 279 -3.45 19.29 -6.76
N ALA A 280 -4.00 18.52 -7.69
CA ALA A 280 -5.37 18.69 -8.17
C ALA A 280 -6.36 17.80 -7.40
N ASP A 281 -7.60 18.28 -7.23
CA ASP A 281 -8.74 17.43 -6.84
C ASP A 281 -9.13 16.53 -8.02
N ARG A 282 -9.02 15.22 -7.83
CA ARG A 282 -9.33 14.20 -8.86
C ARG A 282 -10.79 14.27 -9.34
N ARG A 283 -11.73 14.83 -8.56
CA ARG A 283 -13.13 15.05 -8.99
C ARG A 283 -13.20 15.95 -10.22
N LYS A 284 -12.42 17.05 -10.21
CA LYS A 284 -12.35 17.99 -11.35
C LYS A 284 -11.68 17.40 -12.59
N LEU A 285 -10.84 16.37 -12.43
CA LEU A 285 -10.15 15.71 -13.56
C LEU A 285 -11.08 14.75 -14.33
N LEU A 286 -12.10 14.20 -13.68
CA LEU A 286 -13.10 13.33 -14.29
C LEU A 286 -14.23 14.13 -14.96
N GLU A 287 -14.49 15.35 -14.50
CA GLU A 287 -15.51 16.27 -15.06
C GLU A 287 -15.04 17.00 -16.33
N ARG A 288 -13.74 17.00 -16.65
CA ARG A 288 -13.18 17.57 -17.90
C ARG A 288 -13.36 16.64 -19.11
N LYS A 289 -14.52 15.98 -19.23
CA LYS A 289 -14.90 15.17 -20.39
C LYS A 289 -15.63 16.00 -21.42
#